data_AF-A0A958MMS9-F1
#
_entry.id   AF-A0A958MMS9-F1
#
_cell.length_a   1.000
_cell.length_b   1.000
_cell.length_c   1.000
_cell.angle_alpha   90.00
_cell.angle_beta   90.00
_cell.angle_gamma   90.00
#
_symmetry.space_group_name_H-M   'P 1'
#
loop_
_entity.id
_entity.type
_entity.pdbx_description
1 polymer ?
#
loop_
_entity_poly.entity_id
_entity_poly.type
_entity_poly.pdbx_seq_one_letter_code
_entity_poly.pdbx_strand_id
1 'polypeptide(L)'
;MKLNNIKLIAIATLVSFTAFNCSNDDDNGFTPMQQTPPDFSGIYVQEDQMGRPAINTVFVDPADKNTFNVTVPGNQNAAFQTKFQTKLEALNPAHADPSYTNALGFNAEQFTGALATDVLTVSLTGTTTFFDGTNVLTGRALNDDVISTELLLIFGGPTGADN
;
A
#
# COMPACT_ATOMS: atom_id res chain seq x y z
N MET A 1 -18.12 23.44 71.66
CA MET A 1 -17.45 22.97 70.43
C MET A 1 -17.00 24.21 69.66
N LYS A 2 -15.70 24.37 69.40
CA LYS A 2 -15.12 25.63 68.89
C LYS A 2 -15.68 25.97 67.51
N LEU A 3 -16.47 27.03 67.41
CA LEU A 3 -17.10 27.54 66.18
C LEU A 3 -16.10 27.76 65.03
N ASN A 4 -14.80 27.92 65.34
CA ASN A 4 -13.72 28.04 64.36
C ASN A 4 -13.61 26.81 63.46
N ASN A 5 -13.81 25.60 63.99
CA ASN A 5 -13.67 24.37 63.19
C ASN A 5 -14.84 24.24 62.20
N ILE A 6 -16.05 24.65 62.61
CA ILE A 6 -17.24 24.66 61.74
C ILE A 6 -17.07 25.70 60.62
N LYS A 7 -16.53 26.89 60.93
CA LYS A 7 -16.24 27.92 59.92
C LYS A 7 -15.18 27.46 58.92
N LEU A 8 -14.12 26.80 59.39
CA LEU A 8 -13.05 26.27 58.53
C LEU A 8 -13.56 25.16 57.62
N ILE A 9 -14.42 24.27 58.12
CA ILE A 9 -15.05 23.23 57.31
C ILE A 9 -16.01 23.85 56.28
N ALA A 10 -16.81 24.85 56.66
CA ALA A 10 -17.72 25.53 55.74
C ALA A 10 -16.96 26.24 54.60
N ILE A 11 -15.84 26.90 54.91
CA ILE A 11 -14.99 27.56 53.90
C ILE A 11 -14.31 26.53 53.00
N ALA A 12 -13.76 25.45 53.56
CA ALA A 12 -13.14 24.39 52.76
C ALA A 12 -14.14 23.73 51.80
N THR A 13 -15.37 23.47 52.26
CA THR A 13 -16.43 22.89 51.44
C THR A 13 -16.87 23.84 50.32
N LEU A 14 -16.99 25.15 50.62
CA LEU A 14 -17.34 26.16 49.62
C LEU A 14 -16.27 26.31 48.54
N VAL A 15 -14.98 26.26 48.91
CA VAL A 15 -13.85 26.31 47.97
C VAL A 15 -13.79 25.04 47.11
N SER A 16 -14.11 23.87 47.66
CA SER A 16 -14.19 22.63 46.87
C SER A 16 -15.33 22.64 45.86
N PHE A 17 -16.46 23.31 46.15
CA PHE A 17 -17.56 23.46 45.20
C PHE A 17 -17.27 24.47 44.08
N THR A 18 -16.39 25.45 44.29
CA THR A 18 -16.00 26.43 43.27
C THR A 18 -14.75 26.04 42.47
N ALA A 19 -13.99 25.03 42.94
CA ALA A 19 -12.80 24.51 42.26
C ALA A 19 -13.13 23.54 41.11
N PHE A 20 -14.37 23.07 40.97
CA PHE A 20 -14.86 22.43 39.74
C PHE A 20 -15.30 23.48 38.72
N ASN A 21 -14.35 24.26 38.22
CA ASN A 21 -14.49 24.97 36.95
C ASN A 21 -13.91 24.06 35.86
N CYS A 22 -14.65 23.02 35.46
CA CYS A 22 -14.62 22.63 34.07
C CYS A 22 -15.38 23.73 33.34
N SER A 23 -14.67 24.71 32.80
CA SER A 23 -15.27 25.54 31.78
C SER A 23 -15.65 24.61 30.64
N ASN A 24 -16.94 24.51 30.34
CA ASN A 24 -17.41 23.88 29.11
C ASN A 24 -17.11 24.74 27.86
N ASP A 25 -16.13 25.66 27.97
CA ASP A 25 -15.82 26.69 26.97
C ASP A 25 -14.66 26.31 26.05
N ASP A 26 -14.28 25.03 25.98
CA ASP A 26 -13.39 24.55 24.92
C ASP A 26 -14.15 24.29 23.59
N ASP A 27 -15.50 24.33 23.60
CA ASP A 27 -16.33 24.05 22.42
C ASP A 27 -16.94 25.32 21.76
N ASN A 28 -16.79 26.50 22.36
CA ASN A 28 -17.39 27.74 21.82
C ASN A 28 -16.44 28.59 20.98
N GLY A 29 -15.21 28.09 20.76
CA GLY A 29 -14.20 28.64 19.86
C GLY A 29 -13.97 27.81 18.60
N PHE A 30 -14.67 26.69 18.43
CA PHE A 30 -14.80 26.08 17.11
C PHE A 30 -15.78 26.95 16.33
N THR A 31 -15.27 28.03 15.73
CA THR A 31 -15.75 28.29 14.38
C THR A 31 -15.63 26.93 13.70
N PRO A 32 -16.72 26.33 13.19
CA PRO A 32 -16.52 25.33 12.17
C PRO A 32 -15.60 26.06 11.21
N MET A 33 -14.34 25.61 11.08
CA MET A 33 -13.67 25.81 9.80
C MET A 33 -14.76 25.36 8.86
N GLN A 34 -15.37 26.33 8.16
CA GLN A 34 -16.47 26.09 7.27
C GLN A 34 -15.89 24.99 6.38
N GLN A 35 -16.31 23.74 6.65
CA GLN A 35 -15.81 22.59 5.95
C GLN A 35 -16.54 22.69 4.64
N THR A 36 -16.08 23.65 3.83
CA THR A 36 -16.35 23.71 2.42
C THR A 36 -15.88 22.34 1.98
N PRO A 37 -16.81 21.46 1.55
CA PRO A 37 -16.43 20.15 1.06
C PRO A 37 -15.28 20.37 0.07
N PRO A 38 -14.24 19.51 0.05
CA PRO A 38 -13.16 19.67 -0.89
C PRO A 38 -13.78 19.84 -2.28
N ASP A 39 -13.44 20.93 -2.96
CA ASP A 39 -13.94 21.18 -4.30
C ASP A 39 -13.23 20.20 -5.24
N PHE A 40 -13.96 19.15 -5.65
CA PHE A 40 -13.51 18.16 -6.62
C PHE A 40 -13.88 18.56 -8.06
N SER A 41 -14.22 19.83 -8.31
CA SER A 41 -14.40 20.31 -9.67
C SER A 41 -13.04 20.44 -10.38
N GLY A 42 -12.96 19.89 -11.59
CA GLY A 42 -11.73 19.88 -12.37
C GLY A 42 -11.74 18.83 -13.48
N ILE A 43 -10.78 18.94 -14.39
CA ILE A 43 -10.48 17.87 -15.34
C ILE A 43 -9.37 17.02 -14.71
N TYR A 44 -9.71 15.80 -14.30
CA TYR A 44 -8.74 14.84 -13.84
C TYR A 44 -8.15 14.09 -15.02
N VAL A 45 -6.83 14.03 -15.09
CA VAL A 45 -6.08 13.18 -16.01
C VAL A 45 -5.22 12.23 -15.18
N GLN A 46 -5.15 10.99 -15.62
CA GLN A 46 -4.30 9.98 -14.98
C GLN A 46 -2.83 10.28 -15.31
N GLU A 47 -2.04 10.56 -14.29
CA GLU A 47 -0.59 10.81 -14.40
C GLU A 47 0.25 9.58 -14.04
N ASP A 48 -0.21 8.81 -13.05
CA ASP A 48 0.49 7.61 -12.61
C ASP A 48 -0.49 6.45 -12.43
N GLN A 49 -0.06 5.27 -12.87
CA GLN A 49 -0.75 4.02 -12.57
C GLN A 49 0.17 3.23 -11.64
N MET A 50 -0.33 2.96 -10.43
CA MET A 50 0.38 2.23 -9.39
C MET A 50 -0.54 1.14 -8.85
N GLY A 51 -0.46 -0.04 -9.44
CA GLY A 51 -1.22 -1.22 -9.01
C GLY A 51 -0.44 -2.07 -8.02
N ARG A 52 0.52 -2.84 -8.53
CA ARG A 52 1.40 -3.73 -7.78
C ARG A 52 2.67 -2.97 -7.35
N PRO A 53 3.19 -3.24 -6.14
CA PRO A 53 4.45 -2.65 -5.71
C PRO A 53 5.59 -2.88 -6.72
N ALA A 54 6.48 -1.89 -6.81
CA ALA A 54 7.74 -1.90 -7.55
C ALA A 54 7.71 -2.17 -9.08
N ILE A 55 6.60 -2.56 -9.70
CA ILE A 55 6.54 -2.90 -11.14
C ILE A 55 7.07 -1.77 -12.03
N ASN A 56 6.53 -0.55 -11.88
CA ASN A 56 6.95 0.62 -12.65
C ASN A 56 8.39 1.06 -12.34
N THR A 57 8.94 0.65 -11.19
CA THR A 57 10.31 0.99 -10.79
C THR A 57 11.34 0.00 -11.34
N VAL A 58 11.01 -1.29 -11.37
CA VAL A 58 11.95 -2.38 -11.69
C VAL A 58 11.87 -2.77 -13.17
N PHE A 59 10.66 -2.90 -13.72
CA PHE A 59 10.45 -3.53 -15.04
C PHE A 59 10.25 -2.54 -16.18
N VAL A 60 9.77 -1.33 -15.89
CA VAL A 60 9.51 -0.31 -16.91
C VAL A 60 10.78 0.51 -17.16
N ASP A 61 11.23 0.55 -18.42
CA ASP A 61 12.35 1.40 -18.82
C ASP A 61 12.02 2.88 -18.60
N PRO A 62 12.99 3.73 -18.16
CA PRO A 62 12.76 5.15 -17.97
C PRO A 62 12.09 5.87 -19.15
N ALA A 63 12.39 5.47 -20.39
CA ALA A 63 11.80 6.07 -21.58
C ALA A 63 10.33 5.69 -21.79
N ASP A 64 9.90 4.55 -21.24
CA ASP A 64 8.56 3.99 -21.42
C ASP A 64 7.60 4.33 -20.28
N LYS A 65 8.08 4.94 -19.17
CA LYS A 65 7.28 5.20 -17.95
C LYS A 65 6.01 6.00 -18.22
N ASN A 66 6.13 7.10 -18.96
CA ASN A 66 4.95 7.93 -19.27
C ASN A 66 3.94 7.14 -20.10
N THR A 67 4.40 6.35 -21.07
CA THR A 67 3.54 5.51 -21.88
C THR A 67 2.88 4.42 -21.04
N PHE A 68 3.61 3.79 -20.13
CA PHE A 68 3.08 2.78 -19.22
C PHE A 68 1.97 3.35 -18.32
N ASN A 69 2.21 4.52 -17.73
CA ASN A 69 1.31 5.21 -16.80
C ASN A 69 -0.04 5.62 -17.42
N VAL A 70 -0.07 5.87 -18.74
CA VAL A 70 -1.30 6.22 -19.46
C VAL A 70 -1.91 5.06 -20.25
N THR A 71 -1.23 3.90 -20.29
CA THR A 71 -1.75 2.72 -20.98
C THR A 71 -2.79 2.05 -20.12
N VAL A 72 -4.02 1.99 -20.62
CA VAL A 72 -5.13 1.30 -19.96
C VAL A 72 -4.74 -0.13 -19.56
N PRO A 73 -5.03 -0.60 -18.34
CA PRO A 73 -4.60 -1.91 -17.84
C PRO A 73 -4.86 -3.08 -18.79
N GLY A 74 -6.02 -3.10 -19.45
CA GLY A 74 -6.40 -4.14 -20.41
C GLY A 74 -5.48 -4.23 -21.65
N ASN A 75 -4.71 -3.18 -21.94
CA ASN A 75 -3.77 -3.11 -23.06
C ASN A 75 -2.30 -3.24 -22.62
N GLN A 76 -2.01 -3.17 -21.32
CA GLN A 76 -0.63 -3.14 -20.83
C GLN A 76 0.13 -4.44 -21.12
N ASN A 77 -0.51 -5.60 -20.95
CA ASN A 77 0.14 -6.88 -21.20
C ASN A 77 0.68 -6.95 -22.65
N ALA A 78 -0.18 -6.65 -23.63
CA ALA A 78 0.20 -6.65 -25.05
C ALA A 78 1.30 -5.63 -25.38
N ALA A 79 1.35 -4.49 -24.68
CA ALA A 79 2.30 -3.42 -24.93
C ALA A 79 3.66 -3.62 -24.22
N PHE A 80 3.69 -4.30 -23.06
CA PHE A 80 4.83 -4.28 -22.15
C PHE A 80 5.39 -5.65 -21.75
N GLN A 81 4.67 -6.77 -21.97
CA GLN A 81 5.15 -8.09 -21.52
C GLN A 81 6.56 -8.41 -22.06
N THR A 82 6.81 -8.23 -23.35
CA THR A 82 8.13 -8.52 -23.94
C THR A 82 9.23 -7.58 -23.42
N LYS A 83 8.89 -6.33 -23.12
CA LYS A 83 9.82 -5.36 -22.51
C LYS A 83 10.18 -5.81 -21.09
N PHE A 84 9.19 -6.28 -20.33
CA PHE A 84 9.40 -6.80 -18.98
C PHE A 84 10.23 -8.07 -19.00
N GLN A 85 9.98 -8.97 -19.96
CA GLN A 85 10.78 -10.18 -20.12
C GLN A 85 12.24 -9.85 -20.43
N THR A 86 12.48 -8.94 -21.37
CA THR A 86 13.84 -8.44 -21.66
C THR A 86 14.52 -7.91 -20.40
N LYS A 87 13.78 -7.14 -19.59
CA LYS A 87 14.30 -6.59 -18.34
C LYS A 87 14.56 -7.67 -17.29
N LEU A 88 13.69 -8.67 -17.17
CA LEU A 88 13.83 -9.82 -16.27
C LEU A 88 15.09 -10.62 -16.61
N GLU A 89 15.27 -10.97 -17.88
CA GLU A 89 16.43 -11.73 -18.37
C GLU A 89 17.74 -10.93 -18.20
N ALA A 90 17.68 -9.60 -18.30
CA ALA A 90 18.82 -8.74 -17.99
C ALA A 90 19.14 -8.67 -16.49
N LEU A 91 18.13 -8.74 -15.61
CA LEU A 91 18.32 -8.76 -14.15
C LEU A 91 18.86 -10.12 -13.68
N ASN A 92 18.30 -11.21 -14.19
CA ASN A 92 18.74 -12.56 -13.91
C ASN A 92 18.78 -13.39 -15.22
N PRO A 93 19.97 -13.61 -15.80
CA PRO A 93 20.15 -14.36 -17.05
C PRO A 93 19.62 -15.79 -17.05
N ALA A 94 19.38 -16.40 -15.88
CA ALA A 94 18.81 -17.75 -15.81
C ALA A 94 17.41 -17.82 -16.46
N HIS A 95 16.64 -16.73 -16.41
CA HIS A 95 15.32 -16.64 -17.05
C HIS A 95 15.35 -16.70 -18.58
N ALA A 96 16.52 -16.56 -19.21
CA ALA A 96 16.66 -16.73 -20.66
C ALA A 96 16.57 -18.21 -21.09
N ASP A 97 16.73 -19.15 -20.15
CA ASP A 97 16.46 -20.57 -20.39
C ASP A 97 14.94 -20.83 -20.26
N PRO A 98 14.25 -21.30 -21.32
CA PRO A 98 12.81 -21.55 -21.27
C PRO A 98 12.40 -22.68 -20.30
N SER A 99 13.36 -23.49 -19.83
CA SER A 99 13.14 -24.51 -18.80
C SER A 99 13.31 -23.98 -17.37
N TYR A 100 13.89 -22.79 -17.21
CA TYR A 100 14.01 -22.15 -15.90
C TYR A 100 12.67 -21.58 -15.45
N THR A 101 12.36 -21.79 -14.17
CA THR A 101 11.15 -21.26 -13.54
C THR A 101 11.49 -20.55 -12.24
N ASN A 102 10.69 -19.55 -11.86
CA ASN A 102 10.75 -18.99 -10.52
C ASN A 102 10.09 -19.92 -9.47
N ALA A 103 10.05 -19.46 -8.22
CA ALA A 103 9.43 -20.19 -7.11
C ALA A 103 7.91 -20.41 -7.25
N LEU A 104 7.26 -19.80 -8.24
CA LEU A 104 5.85 -20.05 -8.60
C LEU A 104 5.69 -21.11 -9.70
N GLY A 105 6.80 -21.63 -10.23
CA GLY A 105 6.79 -22.51 -11.40
C GLY A 105 6.53 -21.77 -12.72
N PHE A 106 6.62 -20.44 -12.74
CA PHE A 106 6.47 -19.66 -13.96
C PHE A 106 7.80 -19.50 -14.68
N ASN A 107 7.79 -19.74 -15.99
CA ASN A 107 8.88 -19.30 -16.86
C ASN A 107 8.83 -17.77 -17.07
N ALA A 108 9.82 -17.22 -17.77
CA ALA A 108 9.94 -15.79 -18.00
C ALA A 108 8.70 -15.16 -18.65
N GLU A 109 8.14 -15.80 -19.67
CA GLU A 109 6.94 -15.33 -20.38
C GLU A 109 5.72 -15.29 -19.46
N GLN A 110 5.47 -16.38 -18.72
CA GLN A 110 4.35 -16.48 -17.79
C GLN A 110 4.47 -15.48 -16.64
N PHE A 111 5.66 -15.37 -16.06
CA PHE A 111 5.90 -14.46 -14.95
C PHE A 111 5.71 -13.01 -15.37
N THR A 112 6.36 -12.59 -16.45
CA THR A 112 6.22 -11.23 -16.97
C THR A 112 4.83 -10.94 -17.53
N GLY A 113 4.12 -11.94 -18.05
CA GLY A 113 2.71 -11.83 -18.40
C GLY A 113 1.83 -11.52 -17.19
N ALA A 114 2.08 -12.17 -16.05
CA ALA A 114 1.39 -11.88 -14.80
C ALA A 114 1.71 -10.49 -14.25
N LEU A 115 2.93 -9.97 -14.48
CA LEU A 115 3.38 -8.68 -13.98
C LEU A 115 3.05 -7.49 -14.90
N ALA A 116 2.92 -7.71 -16.21
CA ALA A 116 2.78 -6.64 -17.19
C ALA A 116 1.47 -5.85 -17.05
N THR A 117 0.45 -6.43 -16.43
CA THR A 117 -0.78 -5.72 -16.08
C THR A 117 -0.66 -5.21 -14.65
N ASP A 118 -0.46 -3.90 -14.51
CA ASP A 118 -0.24 -3.27 -13.21
C ASP A 118 -1.56 -3.00 -12.48
N VAL A 119 -2.12 -4.07 -11.91
CA VAL A 119 -3.35 -4.06 -11.11
C VAL A 119 -3.17 -4.86 -9.83
N LEU A 120 -3.69 -4.33 -8.72
CA LEU A 120 -3.79 -5.07 -7.48
C LEU A 120 -4.98 -6.02 -7.56
N THR A 121 -4.70 -7.31 -7.68
CA THR A 121 -5.72 -8.34 -7.60
C THR A 121 -6.14 -8.53 -6.13
N VAL A 122 -7.44 -8.52 -5.86
CA VAL A 122 -8.00 -8.65 -4.51
C VAL A 122 -8.97 -9.81 -4.48
N SER A 123 -8.81 -10.70 -3.51
CA SER A 123 -9.81 -11.72 -3.20
C SER A 123 -10.85 -11.18 -2.21
N LEU A 124 -12.14 -11.36 -2.51
CA LEU A 124 -13.23 -10.97 -1.60
C LEU A 124 -13.59 -12.05 -0.57
N THR A 125 -13.16 -13.28 -0.81
CA THR A 125 -13.56 -14.46 -0.02
C THR A 125 -12.40 -15.39 0.34
N GLY A 126 -11.25 -15.25 -0.31
CA GLY A 126 -10.04 -16.02 -0.04
C GLY A 126 -9.03 -15.26 0.82
N THR A 127 -7.90 -15.92 1.11
CA THR A 127 -6.79 -15.31 1.85
C THR A 127 -6.26 -14.09 1.10
N THR A 128 -6.19 -12.95 1.79
CA THR A 128 -5.52 -11.74 1.29
C THR A 128 -4.04 -11.85 1.59
N THR A 129 -3.21 -12.08 0.57
CA THR A 129 -1.76 -12.08 0.69
C THR A 129 -1.10 -11.76 -0.66
N PHE A 130 0.10 -11.17 -0.61
CA PHE A 130 0.96 -11.01 -1.75
C PHE A 130 1.60 -12.35 -2.14
N PHE A 131 2.09 -13.10 -1.15
CA PHE A 131 2.56 -14.48 -1.27
C PHE A 131 2.72 -15.14 0.10
N ASP A 132 2.15 -16.33 0.29
CA ASP A 132 2.28 -17.12 1.54
C ASP A 132 2.85 -18.55 1.29
N GLY A 133 3.38 -18.80 0.08
CA GLY A 133 3.82 -20.12 -0.36
C GLY A 133 2.72 -20.95 -1.04
N THR A 134 1.45 -20.56 -0.95
CA THR A 134 0.30 -21.24 -1.58
C THR A 134 -0.52 -20.28 -2.43
N ASN A 135 -0.96 -19.18 -1.84
CA ASN A 135 -1.71 -18.10 -2.47
C ASN A 135 -0.74 -17.07 -3.04
N VAL A 136 -1.07 -16.56 -4.22
CA VAL A 136 -0.19 -15.72 -5.01
C VAL A 136 -1.00 -14.52 -5.47
N LEU A 137 -0.55 -13.32 -5.08
CA LEU A 137 -1.05 -12.07 -5.61
C LEU A 137 -2.57 -11.89 -5.41
N THR A 138 -3.11 -12.32 -4.27
CA THR A 138 -4.55 -12.21 -3.93
C THR A 138 -4.87 -10.98 -3.08
N GLY A 139 -3.90 -10.09 -2.93
CA GLY A 139 -4.00 -8.82 -2.23
C GLY A 139 -2.68 -8.52 -1.53
N ARG A 140 -2.77 -7.89 -0.36
CA ARG A 140 -1.63 -7.64 0.52
C ARG A 140 -2.08 -7.59 1.97
N ALA A 141 -1.55 -8.47 2.81
CA ALA A 141 -1.66 -8.38 4.25
C ALA A 141 -0.66 -7.37 4.82
N LEU A 142 -0.90 -6.88 6.05
CA LEU A 142 -0.05 -5.87 6.68
C LEU A 142 1.39 -6.34 6.88
N ASN A 143 1.57 -7.64 7.14
CA ASN A 143 2.85 -8.29 7.38
C ASN A 143 3.53 -8.83 6.11
N ASP A 144 2.94 -8.65 4.93
CA ASP A 144 3.57 -9.09 3.68
C ASP A 144 4.77 -8.20 3.34
N ASP A 145 5.94 -8.84 3.29
CA ASP A 145 7.16 -8.25 2.75
C ASP A 145 7.22 -8.46 1.23
N VAL A 146 6.62 -7.49 0.53
CA VAL A 146 6.47 -7.50 -0.92
C VAL A 146 7.83 -7.46 -1.63
N ILE A 147 8.81 -6.73 -1.07
CA ILE A 147 10.14 -6.60 -1.67
C ILE A 147 10.90 -7.92 -1.55
N SER A 148 10.90 -8.53 -0.38
CA SER A 148 11.54 -9.84 -0.20
C SER A 148 10.92 -10.90 -1.12
N THR A 149 9.59 -10.86 -1.28
CA THR A 149 8.89 -11.74 -2.23
C THR A 149 9.30 -11.47 -3.67
N GLU A 150 9.34 -10.22 -4.11
CA GLU A 150 9.74 -9.87 -5.47
C GLU A 150 11.18 -10.32 -5.78
N LEU A 151 12.11 -10.08 -4.85
CA LEU A 151 13.50 -10.53 -4.98
C LEU A 151 13.59 -12.06 -5.04
N LEU A 152 12.81 -12.77 -4.20
CA LEU A 152 12.69 -14.22 -4.26
C LEU A 152 12.19 -14.70 -5.63
N LEU A 153 11.17 -14.05 -6.20
CA LEU A 153 10.60 -14.44 -7.49
C LEU A 153 11.51 -14.13 -8.68
N ILE A 154 12.39 -13.13 -8.57
CA ILE A 154 13.35 -12.80 -9.61
C ILE A 154 14.60 -13.68 -9.49
N PHE A 155 15.13 -13.89 -8.27
CA PHE A 155 16.47 -14.44 -8.04
C PHE A 155 16.51 -15.79 -7.33
N GLY A 156 15.45 -16.20 -6.62
CA GLY A 156 15.46 -17.41 -5.80
C GLY A 156 15.32 -18.74 -6.56
N GLY A 157 15.11 -18.68 -7.88
CA GLY A 157 14.97 -19.86 -8.74
C GLY A 157 13.80 -20.78 -8.41
N PRO A 158 13.78 -22.00 -8.98
CA PRO A 158 12.62 -22.90 -8.89
C PRO A 158 12.25 -23.32 -7.47
N THR A 159 13.24 -23.32 -6.56
CA THR A 159 13.04 -23.72 -5.15
C THR A 159 12.89 -22.53 -4.21
N GLY A 160 13.10 -21.30 -4.69
CA GLY A 160 13.13 -20.11 -3.85
C GLY A 160 14.30 -20.07 -2.86
N ALA A 161 15.43 -20.70 -3.19
CA ALA A 161 16.58 -20.83 -2.31
C ALA A 161 17.92 -20.42 -2.96
N ASP A 162 17.91 -19.93 -4.20
CA ASP A 162 19.12 -19.55 -4.94
C ASP A 162 19.64 -18.14 -4.58
N ASN A 163 19.00 -17.49 -3.60
CA ASN A 163 19.17 -16.09 -3.19
C ASN A 163 20.27 -15.83 -2.14
#